data_AF-A0A9P8J9I8-F1
#
_entry.id   AF-A0A9P8J9I8-F1
#
_cell.length_a   1.000
_cell.length_b   1.000
_cell.length_c   1.000
_cell.angle_alpha   90.00
_cell.angle_beta   90.00
_cell.angle_gamma   90.00
#
_symmetry.space_group_name_H-M   'P 1'
#
loop_
_entity.id
_entity.type
_entity.pdbx_description
1 polymer ?
#
loop_
_entity_poly.entity_id
_entity_poly.type
_entity_poly.pdbx_seq_one_letter_code
_entity_poly.pdbx_strand_id
1 'polypeptide(L)'
;MQNSSLVIFLAALSLPMSFARDVKKQQVLDMDQNVEIDLQSKPTLARFPIEDLSPTEWQAEHERVRAELGDEAYLALRQSEIDEKSESVLKMIVTGQWKLPPIKGSRKPDRIGLANGRQFRAGVAQGVPEDITEAMYASFGDGVDFEIPEEWLGFEVSAEELEREERQANEERVQREEARKLDILEGRLSVRNYGMDCLSPAKGASDVDKRET
;
A
#
# COMPACT_ATOMS: atom_id res chain seq x y z
N MET A 1 -21.13 35.62 -45.01
CA MET A 1 -21.18 34.68 -43.87
C MET A 1 -20.00 33.74 -44.03
N GLN A 2 -18.95 33.99 -43.26
CA GLN A 2 -17.67 33.30 -43.34
C GLN A 2 -17.66 32.14 -42.34
N ASN A 3 -17.53 30.92 -42.83
CA ASN A 3 -17.16 29.77 -42.02
C ASN A 3 -15.67 29.51 -42.28
N SER A 4 -14.81 29.98 -41.37
CA SER A 4 -13.38 29.68 -41.43
C SER A 4 -13.12 28.33 -40.76
N SER A 5 -12.79 27.35 -41.60
CA SER A 5 -12.01 26.18 -41.23
C SER A 5 -10.58 26.64 -40.98
N LEU A 6 -9.99 26.31 -39.83
CA LEU A 6 -8.55 26.49 -39.59
C LEU A 6 -7.99 25.19 -39.00
N VAL A 7 -7.28 24.47 -39.86
CA VAL A 7 -6.34 23.42 -39.50
C VAL A 7 -5.02 24.12 -39.16
N ILE A 8 -4.44 23.82 -38.00
CA ILE A 8 -3.02 24.04 -37.72
C ILE A 8 -2.43 22.74 -37.13
N PHE A 9 -1.42 22.25 -37.82
CA PHE A 9 -0.51 21.16 -37.45
C PHE A 9 0.67 21.67 -36.60
N LEU A 10 1.38 20.71 -35.97
CA LEU A 10 2.73 20.78 -35.34
C LEU A 10 2.77 21.28 -33.87
N ALA A 11 3.56 20.72 -32.95
CA ALA A 11 4.80 19.96 -33.09
C ALA A 11 5.03 18.98 -31.91
N ALA A 12 5.83 17.94 -32.17
CA ALA A 12 6.47 17.13 -31.15
C ALA A 12 7.41 17.96 -30.26
N LEU A 13 7.38 17.70 -28.95
CA LEU A 13 8.43 18.07 -28.01
C LEU A 13 8.65 16.86 -27.09
N SER A 14 9.61 16.02 -27.47
CA SER A 14 10.38 15.28 -26.48
C SER A 14 11.27 16.29 -25.76
N LEU A 15 11.31 16.24 -24.44
CA LEU A 15 12.45 16.65 -23.63
C LEU A 15 12.38 15.91 -22.27
N PRO A 16 13.53 15.52 -21.70
CA PRO A 16 13.66 14.68 -20.52
C PRO A 16 13.51 15.52 -19.25
N MET A 17 12.77 15.02 -18.27
CA MET A 17 12.74 15.63 -16.94
C MET A 17 13.89 15.06 -16.10
N SER A 18 15.09 15.62 -16.31
CA SER A 18 16.12 15.64 -15.28
C SER A 18 15.66 16.56 -14.16
N PHE A 19 15.22 16.00 -13.03
CA PHE A 19 15.13 16.73 -11.78
C PHE A 19 16.42 16.53 -10.99
N ALA A 20 17.40 17.40 -11.25
CA ALA A 20 18.31 17.83 -10.19
C ALA A 20 17.73 19.10 -9.60
N ARG A 21 17.20 19.02 -8.38
CA ARG A 21 16.89 20.20 -7.57
C ARG A 21 17.16 19.89 -6.11
N ASP A 22 18.20 20.57 -5.60
CA ASP A 22 18.59 20.81 -4.22
C ASP A 22 17.88 19.98 -3.13
N VAL A 23 18.66 19.07 -2.54
CA VAL A 23 18.38 18.45 -1.24
C VAL A 23 18.42 19.55 -0.19
N LYS A 24 17.26 20.11 0.15
CA LYS A 24 17.09 20.86 1.40
C LYS A 24 17.17 19.83 2.52
N LYS A 25 18.27 19.86 3.28
CA LYS A 25 18.52 18.99 4.45
C LYS A 25 17.22 18.80 5.25
N GLN A 26 16.83 17.53 5.44
CA GLN A 26 15.79 17.17 6.41
C GLN A 26 16.16 17.79 7.75
N GLN A 27 15.37 18.77 8.16
CA GLN A 27 15.36 19.24 9.54
C GLN A 27 14.58 18.19 10.32
N VAL A 28 15.27 17.53 11.25
CA VAL A 28 14.68 16.70 12.29
C VAL A 28 13.57 17.53 12.94
N LEU A 29 12.32 17.06 12.82
CA LEU A 29 11.20 17.68 13.48
C LEU A 29 11.36 17.45 14.98
N ASP A 30 11.73 18.51 15.69
CA ASP A 30 11.58 18.62 17.13
C ASP A 30 10.11 18.34 17.46
N MET A 31 9.90 17.27 18.22
CA MET A 31 8.61 16.80 18.66
C MET A 31 8.22 17.58 19.91
N ASP A 32 7.65 18.77 19.71
CA ASP A 32 7.03 19.51 20.81
C ASP A 32 5.66 18.88 21.12
N GLN A 33 5.66 18.03 22.14
CA GLN A 33 4.46 17.42 22.72
C GLN A 33 3.72 18.46 23.54
N ASN A 34 2.66 19.04 22.98
CA ASN A 34 1.49 19.53 23.72
C ASN A 34 0.37 19.89 22.75
N VAL A 35 -0.30 18.87 22.21
CA VAL A 35 -1.65 19.02 21.69
C VAL A 35 -2.53 18.16 22.57
N GLU A 36 -3.31 18.82 23.42
CA GLU A 36 -4.39 18.19 24.19
C GLU A 36 -5.47 17.79 23.17
N ILE A 37 -5.35 16.57 22.65
CA ILE A 37 -6.33 15.98 21.73
C ILE A 37 -7.44 15.39 22.60
N ASP A 38 -8.64 15.95 22.48
CA ASP A 38 -9.86 15.40 23.06
C ASP A 38 -10.07 13.95 22.58
N LEU A 39 -9.80 12.99 23.47
CA LEU A 39 -9.87 11.55 23.22
C LEU A 39 -11.32 11.02 23.15
N GLN A 40 -12.34 11.88 23.24
CA GLN A 40 -13.74 11.46 23.26
C GLN A 40 -14.44 11.48 21.89
N SER A 41 -13.88 12.13 20.87
CA SER A 41 -14.45 12.05 19.53
C SER A 41 -14.06 10.73 18.87
N LYS A 42 -15.03 9.82 18.69
CA LYS A 42 -14.85 8.68 17.77
C LYS A 42 -14.49 9.25 16.40
N PRO A 43 -13.37 8.85 15.80
CA PRO A 43 -12.99 9.38 14.50
C PRO A 43 -14.06 9.00 13.48
N THR A 44 -14.64 10.01 12.84
CA THR A 44 -15.72 9.82 11.86
C THR A 44 -15.09 9.81 10.48
N LEU A 45 -15.01 8.63 9.88
CA LEU A 45 -14.63 8.51 8.47
C LEU A 45 -15.68 9.22 7.61
N ALA A 46 -15.23 10.05 6.67
CA ALA A 46 -16.09 10.57 5.64
C ALA A 46 -16.72 9.40 4.87
N ARG A 47 -18.03 9.46 4.63
CA ARG A 47 -18.79 8.39 3.97
C ARG A 47 -19.25 8.86 2.60
N PHE A 48 -19.28 7.93 1.66
CA PHE A 48 -19.79 8.18 0.32
C PHE A 48 -21.30 7.89 0.25
N PRO A 49 -22.08 8.62 -0.56
CA PRO A 49 -23.53 8.39 -0.68
C PRO A 49 -23.92 6.95 -1.01
N ILE A 50 -23.08 6.24 -1.79
CA ILE A 50 -23.32 4.84 -2.19
C ILE A 50 -23.28 3.85 -1.02
N GLU A 51 -22.68 4.24 0.11
CA GLU A 51 -22.59 3.40 1.30
C GLU A 51 -23.94 3.30 2.04
N ASP A 52 -24.83 4.27 1.85
CA ASP A 52 -26.13 4.33 2.51
C ASP A 52 -27.25 3.71 1.70
N LEU A 53 -26.99 3.31 0.45
CA LEU A 53 -27.95 2.61 -0.39
C LEU A 53 -28.32 1.24 0.23
N SER A 54 -29.51 0.72 -0.04
CA SER A 54 -29.80 -0.71 0.13
C SER A 54 -29.07 -1.55 -0.94
N PRO A 55 -28.96 -2.88 -0.78
CA PRO A 55 -28.33 -3.72 -1.82
C PRO A 55 -29.00 -3.59 -3.20
N THR A 56 -30.32 -3.44 -3.24
CA THR A 56 -31.09 -3.24 -4.48
C THR A 56 -30.85 -1.87 -5.09
N GLU A 57 -30.77 -0.82 -4.27
CA GLU A 57 -30.46 0.54 -4.75
C GLU A 57 -29.01 0.64 -5.24
N TRP A 58 -28.08 -0.05 -4.57
CA TRP A 58 -26.69 -0.14 -5.03
C TRP A 58 -26.61 -0.81 -6.40
N GLN A 59 -27.30 -1.93 -6.61
CA GLN A 59 -27.29 -2.62 -7.91
C GLN A 59 -27.83 -1.73 -9.02
N ALA A 60 -28.96 -1.05 -8.78
CA ALA A 60 -29.54 -0.12 -9.74
C ALA A 60 -28.61 1.06 -10.05
N GLU A 61 -27.99 1.66 -9.03
CA GLU A 61 -27.03 2.76 -9.21
C GLU A 61 -25.76 2.29 -9.93
N HIS A 62 -25.25 1.10 -9.60
CA HIS A 62 -24.11 0.48 -10.28
C HIS A 62 -24.37 0.34 -11.78
N GLU A 63 -25.48 -0.28 -12.16
CA GLU A 63 -25.86 -0.48 -13.56
C GLU A 63 -26.09 0.83 -14.29
N ARG A 64 -26.82 1.77 -13.66
CA ARG A 64 -27.14 3.09 -14.22
C ARG A 64 -25.87 3.91 -14.49
N VAL A 65 -25.00 4.08 -13.49
CA VAL A 65 -23.79 4.90 -13.61
C VAL A 65 -22.78 4.27 -14.57
N ARG A 66 -22.67 2.94 -14.58
CA ARG A 66 -21.81 2.24 -15.54
C ARG A 66 -22.28 2.44 -16.97
N ALA A 67 -23.60 2.34 -17.22
CA ALA A 67 -24.17 2.59 -18.53
C ALA A 67 -24.01 4.07 -18.98
N GLU A 68 -24.05 5.01 -18.04
CA GLU A 68 -23.90 6.46 -18.31
C GLU A 68 -22.45 6.85 -18.63
N LEU A 69 -21.48 6.33 -17.87
CA LEU A 69 -20.06 6.73 -17.97
C LEU A 69 -19.23 5.85 -18.91
N GLY A 70 -19.63 4.60 -19.11
CA GLY A 70 -18.78 3.56 -19.67
C GLY A 70 -17.74 3.02 -18.68
N ASP A 71 -17.15 1.88 -19.02
CA ASP A 71 -16.35 1.07 -18.09
C ASP A 71 -15.09 1.79 -17.56
N GLU A 72 -14.36 2.51 -18.41
CA GLU A 72 -13.12 3.19 -17.99
C GLU A 72 -13.38 4.33 -17.00
N ALA A 73 -14.37 5.17 -17.29
CA ALA A 73 -14.74 6.29 -16.42
C ALA A 73 -15.42 5.80 -15.13
N TYR A 74 -16.21 4.71 -15.21
CA TYR A 74 -16.77 4.04 -14.03
C TYR A 74 -15.66 3.49 -13.12
N LEU A 75 -14.66 2.80 -13.69
CA LEU A 75 -13.50 2.30 -12.96
C LEU A 75 -12.77 3.44 -12.25
N ALA A 76 -12.48 4.54 -12.96
CA ALA A 76 -11.78 5.69 -12.40
C ALA A 76 -12.56 6.30 -11.21
N LEU A 77 -13.88 6.46 -11.35
CA LEU A 77 -14.75 6.94 -10.27
C LEU A 77 -14.68 6.04 -9.03
N ARG A 78 -14.89 4.73 -9.20
CA ARG A 78 -14.90 3.80 -8.06
C ARG A 78 -13.52 3.65 -7.43
N GLN A 79 -12.47 3.73 -8.22
CA GLN A 79 -11.10 3.75 -7.75
C GLN A 79 -10.84 4.96 -6.86
N SER A 80 -11.19 6.17 -7.31
CA SER A 80 -10.94 7.39 -6.55
C SER A 80 -11.68 7.40 -5.21
N GLU A 81 -12.93 6.93 -5.19
CA GLU A 81 -13.69 6.77 -3.93
C GLU A 81 -12.95 5.83 -2.95
N ILE A 82 -12.43 4.69 -3.43
CA ILE A 82 -11.69 3.73 -2.60
C ILE A 82 -10.37 4.34 -2.11
N ASP A 83 -9.66 5.07 -2.96
CA ASP A 83 -8.37 5.67 -2.64
C ASP A 83 -8.55 6.78 -1.60
N GLU A 84 -9.52 7.67 -1.78
CA GLU A 84 -9.89 8.71 -0.80
C GLU A 84 -10.25 8.09 0.56
N LYS A 85 -11.02 7.00 0.57
CA LYS A 85 -11.37 6.29 1.81
C LYS A 85 -10.13 5.69 2.48
N SER A 86 -9.23 5.11 1.69
CA SER A 86 -7.98 4.50 2.16
C SER A 86 -7.03 5.55 2.75
N GLU A 87 -6.89 6.69 2.09
CA GLU A 87 -6.09 7.82 2.59
C GLU A 87 -6.63 8.37 3.92
N SER A 88 -7.96 8.50 4.05
CA SER A 88 -8.58 8.93 5.31
C SER A 88 -8.27 7.96 6.45
N VAL A 89 -8.25 6.65 6.17
CA VAL A 89 -7.91 5.63 7.16
C VAL A 89 -6.43 5.69 7.54
N LEU A 90 -5.54 5.78 6.54
CA LEU A 90 -4.10 5.90 6.76
C LEU A 90 -3.78 7.13 7.62
N LYS A 91 -4.44 8.27 7.34
CA LYS A 91 -4.30 9.49 8.14
C LYS A 91 -4.70 9.25 9.60
N MET A 92 -5.79 8.54 9.86
CA MET A 92 -6.21 8.21 11.22
C MET A 92 -5.23 7.28 11.94
N ILE A 93 -4.62 6.34 11.23
CA ILE A 93 -3.57 5.45 11.79
C ILE A 93 -2.33 6.27 12.14
N VAL A 94 -1.83 7.08 11.20
CA VAL A 94 -0.61 7.89 11.39
C VAL A 94 -0.77 8.93 12.51
N THR A 95 -1.96 9.53 12.63
CA THR A 95 -2.25 10.51 13.70
C THR A 95 -2.58 9.86 15.05
N GLY A 96 -2.57 8.53 15.15
CA GLY A 96 -2.87 7.80 16.37
C GLY A 96 -4.36 7.82 16.78
N GLN A 97 -5.24 8.39 15.96
CA GLN A 97 -6.70 8.35 16.15
C GLN A 97 -7.26 6.92 16.01
N TRP A 98 -6.61 6.08 15.22
CA TRP A 98 -6.89 4.65 15.11
C TRP A 98 -5.70 3.82 15.56
N LYS A 99 -5.89 3.02 16.61
CA LYS A 99 -4.88 2.04 17.04
C LYS A 99 -5.21 0.68 16.44
N LEU A 100 -4.30 0.16 15.62
CA LEU A 100 -4.38 -1.22 15.14
C LEU A 100 -4.17 -2.18 16.32
N PRO A 101 -4.84 -3.34 16.32
CA PRO A 101 -4.57 -4.35 17.33
C PRO A 101 -3.08 -4.73 17.30
N PRO A 102 -2.47 -5.04 18.46
CA PRO A 102 -1.08 -5.48 18.48
C PRO A 102 -0.94 -6.72 17.60
N ILE A 103 -0.07 -6.65 16.60
CA ILE A 103 0.25 -7.79 15.74
C ILE A 103 0.93 -8.82 16.62
N LYS A 104 0.23 -9.91 16.93
CA LYS A 104 0.78 -11.03 17.68
C LYS A 104 1.70 -11.82 16.76
N GLY A 105 3.00 -11.70 16.99
CA GLY A 105 4.04 -12.47 16.31
C GLY A 105 5.08 -11.58 15.65
N SER A 106 6.27 -11.54 16.23
CA SER A 106 7.47 -11.05 15.54
C SER A 106 7.99 -12.17 14.64
N ARG A 107 7.35 -12.40 13.48
CA ARG A 107 7.99 -13.26 12.48
C ARG A 107 9.21 -12.49 11.99
N LYS A 108 10.42 -12.95 12.37
CA LYS A 108 11.65 -12.45 11.77
C LYS A 108 11.52 -12.68 10.25
N PRO A 109 11.80 -11.67 9.40
CA PRO A 109 11.72 -11.85 7.97
C PRO A 109 12.74 -12.91 7.53
N ASP A 110 12.37 -13.68 6.51
CA ASP A 110 13.22 -14.75 5.96
C ASP A 110 14.41 -14.17 5.15
N ARG A 111 14.46 -12.84 4.99
CA ARG A 111 15.51 -12.09 4.27
C ARG A 111 15.87 -10.78 4.96
N ILE A 112 17.11 -10.39 4.77
CA ILE A 112 17.71 -9.16 5.25
C ILE A 112 18.21 -8.37 4.03
N GLY A 113 17.66 -7.17 3.81
CA GLY A 113 18.07 -6.29 2.71
C GLY A 113 18.96 -5.15 3.23
N LEU A 114 20.11 -4.93 2.58
CA LEU A 114 21.04 -3.85 2.91
C LEU A 114 20.78 -2.61 2.06
N ALA A 115 21.25 -1.44 2.53
CA ALA A 115 21.06 -0.16 1.84
C ALA A 115 21.69 -0.11 0.44
N ASN A 116 22.74 -0.90 0.19
CA ASN A 116 23.38 -1.05 -1.12
C ASN A 116 22.60 -1.95 -2.09
N GLY A 117 21.40 -2.42 -1.72
CA GLY A 117 20.53 -3.26 -2.54
C GLY A 117 20.81 -4.76 -2.44
N ARG A 118 21.86 -5.19 -1.73
CA ARG A 118 22.16 -6.60 -1.53
C ARG A 118 21.15 -7.23 -0.57
N GLN A 119 20.77 -8.48 -0.84
CA GLN A 119 19.84 -9.24 0.00
C GLN A 119 20.47 -10.54 0.46
N PHE A 120 20.27 -10.89 1.72
CA PHE A 120 20.79 -12.11 2.34
C PHE A 120 19.65 -12.94 2.90
N ARG A 121 19.78 -14.26 2.81
CA ARG A 121 18.89 -15.18 3.53
C ARG A 121 19.06 -14.99 5.05
N ALA A 122 18.00 -15.19 5.80
CA ALA A 122 18.03 -15.04 7.25
C ALA A 122 17.55 -16.30 7.98
N GLY A 123 18.32 -16.68 8.99
CA GLY A 123 17.98 -17.76 9.91
C GLY A 123 18.38 -19.16 9.44
N VAL A 124 18.49 -20.05 10.43
CA VAL A 124 18.89 -21.45 10.27
C VAL A 124 17.98 -22.24 9.34
N ALA A 125 16.70 -21.88 9.24
CA ALA A 125 15.76 -22.50 8.30
C ALA A 125 16.15 -22.28 6.82
N GLN A 126 16.91 -21.21 6.54
CA GLN A 126 17.43 -20.89 5.22
C GLN A 126 18.88 -21.33 5.02
N GLY A 127 19.43 -22.12 5.97
CA GLY A 127 20.83 -22.57 5.95
C GLY A 127 21.84 -21.52 6.43
N VAL A 128 21.38 -20.39 6.98
CA VAL A 128 22.24 -19.32 7.50
C VAL A 128 22.45 -19.52 9.00
N PRO A 129 23.69 -19.63 9.48
CA PRO A 129 24.00 -19.65 10.91
C PRO A 129 23.35 -18.49 11.68
N GLU A 130 22.91 -18.78 12.92
CA GLU A 130 22.16 -17.82 13.74
C GLU A 130 23.02 -16.62 14.16
N ASP A 131 24.30 -16.84 14.43
CA ASP A 131 25.31 -15.81 14.72
C ASP A 131 25.49 -14.81 13.56
N ILE A 132 25.51 -15.30 12.31
CA ILE A 132 25.56 -14.45 11.11
C ILE A 132 24.28 -13.62 11.00
N THR A 133 23.13 -14.25 11.20
CA THR A 133 21.83 -13.56 11.13
C THR A 133 21.72 -12.47 12.21
N GLU A 134 22.14 -12.76 13.44
CA GLU A 134 22.16 -11.80 14.54
C GLU A 134 23.15 -10.66 14.29
N ALA A 135 24.35 -10.96 13.80
CA ALA A 135 25.35 -9.95 13.47
C ALA A 135 24.87 -9.02 12.33
N MET A 136 24.18 -9.56 11.32
CA MET A 136 23.51 -8.75 10.30
C MET A 136 22.43 -7.86 10.90
N TYR A 137 21.55 -8.36 11.78
CA TYR A 137 20.53 -7.53 12.42
C TYR A 137 21.13 -6.44 13.32
N ALA A 138 22.22 -6.74 14.02
CA ALA A 138 22.90 -5.80 14.90
C ALA A 138 23.54 -4.63 14.15
N SER A 139 23.91 -4.82 12.87
CA SER A 139 24.47 -3.74 12.05
C SER A 139 23.39 -2.84 11.41
N PHE A 140 22.10 -3.19 11.48
CA PHE A 140 21.02 -2.29 11.09
C PHE A 140 20.81 -1.21 12.16
N GLY A 141 21.22 0.02 11.85
CA GLY A 141 20.92 1.19 12.66
C GLY A 141 22.08 2.15 12.85
N ASP A 142 23.31 1.72 12.59
CA ASP A 142 24.50 2.52 12.91
C ASP A 142 24.91 3.52 11.84
N GLY A 143 24.26 3.51 10.66
CA GLY A 143 24.53 4.46 9.57
C GLY A 143 25.95 4.35 8.98
N VAL A 144 26.68 3.30 9.32
CA VAL A 144 28.01 2.98 8.80
C VAL A 144 27.87 2.06 7.60
N ASP A 145 28.71 2.25 6.59
CA ASP A 145 28.92 1.26 5.53
C ASP A 145 29.40 -0.04 6.18
N PHE A 146 28.48 -0.97 6.41
CA PHE A 146 28.77 -2.27 6.98
C PHE A 146 29.56 -3.09 5.95
N GLU A 147 30.84 -3.31 6.22
CA GLU A 147 31.69 -4.16 5.41
C GLU A 147 31.28 -5.62 5.63
N ILE A 148 30.81 -6.27 4.56
CA ILE A 148 30.24 -7.62 4.62
C ILE A 148 31.39 -8.63 4.54
N PRO A 149 31.57 -9.50 5.55
CA PRO A 149 32.58 -10.53 5.51
C PRO A 149 32.44 -11.45 4.29
N GLU A 150 33.56 -11.89 3.72
CA GLU A 150 33.58 -12.68 2.48
C GLU A 150 32.85 -14.02 2.66
N GLU A 151 32.93 -14.60 3.86
CA GLU A 151 32.21 -15.81 4.25
C GLU A 151 30.68 -15.67 4.20
N TRP A 152 30.15 -14.44 4.28
CA TRP A 152 28.70 -14.20 4.26
C TRP A 152 28.15 -14.08 2.84
N LEU A 153 29.01 -13.82 1.85
CA LEU A 153 28.61 -13.69 0.44
C LEU A 153 27.98 -14.99 -0.09
N GLY A 154 28.31 -16.14 0.49
CA GLY A 154 27.68 -17.43 0.16
C GLY A 154 26.19 -17.50 0.49
N PHE A 155 25.68 -16.59 1.33
CA PHE A 155 24.27 -16.48 1.69
C PHE A 155 23.55 -15.33 0.97
N GLU A 156 24.25 -14.61 0.11
CA GLU A 156 23.65 -13.58 -0.74
C GLU A 156 22.66 -14.23 -1.71
N VAL A 157 21.50 -13.59 -1.86
CA VAL A 157 20.53 -13.94 -2.87
C VAL A 157 21.08 -13.51 -4.23
N SER A 158 21.26 -14.47 -5.14
CA SER A 158 21.79 -14.18 -6.47
C SER A 158 20.93 -13.16 -7.23
N ALA A 159 21.57 -12.37 -8.09
CA ALA A 159 20.87 -11.41 -8.94
C ALA A 159 19.81 -12.08 -9.84
N GLU A 160 20.08 -13.29 -10.33
CA GLU A 160 19.13 -14.05 -11.15
C GLU A 160 17.87 -14.46 -10.35
N GLU A 161 18.05 -14.86 -9.08
CA GLU A 161 16.93 -15.16 -8.19
C GLU A 161 16.11 -13.90 -7.90
N LEU A 162 16.77 -12.77 -7.60
CA LEU A 162 16.09 -11.49 -7.37
C LEU A 162 15.29 -11.04 -8.59
N GLU A 163 15.85 -11.11 -9.79
CA GLU A 163 15.16 -10.71 -11.02
C GLU A 163 13.94 -11.62 -11.29
N ARG A 164 14.08 -12.92 -11.06
CA ARG A 164 12.99 -13.89 -11.23
C ARG A 164 11.83 -13.59 -10.27
N GLU A 165 12.13 -13.33 -9.01
CA GLU A 165 11.13 -13.00 -8.00
C GLU A 165 10.48 -11.65 -8.25
N GLU A 166 11.25 -10.64 -8.66
CA GLU A 166 10.69 -9.34 -9.04
C GLU A 166 9.72 -9.47 -10.21
N ARG A 167 10.08 -10.27 -11.22
CA ARG A 167 9.21 -10.55 -12.36
C ARG A 167 7.93 -11.25 -11.92
N GLN A 168 8.03 -12.29 -11.08
CA GLN A 168 6.87 -12.98 -10.55
C GLN A 168 5.99 -12.05 -9.72
N ALA A 169 6.57 -11.28 -8.81
CA ALA A 169 5.84 -10.31 -7.99
C ALA A 169 5.15 -9.24 -8.84
N ASN A 170 5.79 -8.81 -9.93
CA ASN A 170 5.19 -7.88 -10.88
C ASN A 170 4.02 -8.51 -11.63
N GLU A 171 4.15 -9.74 -12.12
CA GLU A 171 3.06 -10.49 -12.76
C GLU A 171 1.87 -10.68 -11.79
N GLU A 172 2.14 -11.10 -10.56
CA GLU A 172 1.12 -11.24 -9.52
C GLU A 172 0.46 -9.89 -9.18
N ARG A 173 1.22 -8.79 -9.16
CA ARG A 173 0.68 -7.44 -8.95
C ARG A 173 -0.24 -7.06 -10.10
N VAL A 174 0.18 -7.25 -11.35
CA VAL A 174 -0.64 -6.95 -12.54
C VAL A 174 -1.93 -7.78 -12.52
N GLN A 175 -1.84 -9.09 -12.24
CA GLN A 175 -3.02 -9.95 -12.13
C GLN A 175 -3.97 -9.50 -11.01
N ARG A 176 -3.42 -9.08 -9.85
CA ARG A 176 -4.21 -8.55 -8.74
C ARG A 176 -4.90 -7.24 -9.12
N GLU A 177 -4.23 -6.36 -9.85
CA GLU A 177 -4.81 -5.11 -10.35
C GLU A 177 -5.94 -5.36 -11.35
N GLU A 178 -5.74 -6.30 -12.28
CA GLU A 178 -6.78 -6.72 -13.24
C GLU A 178 -7.98 -7.35 -12.56
N ALA A 179 -7.75 -8.29 -11.63
CA ALA A 179 -8.81 -8.88 -10.83
C ALA A 179 -9.57 -7.82 -10.02
N ARG A 180 -8.85 -6.85 -9.44
CA ARG A 180 -9.47 -5.74 -8.69
C ARG A 180 -10.33 -4.85 -9.59
N LYS A 181 -9.92 -4.58 -10.83
CA LYS A 181 -10.75 -3.85 -11.82
C LYS A 181 -12.02 -4.64 -12.16
N LEU A 182 -11.90 -5.95 -12.37
CA LEU A 182 -13.06 -6.81 -12.64
C LEU A 182 -14.04 -6.81 -11.45
N ASP A 183 -13.53 -6.93 -10.22
CA ASP A 183 -14.37 -6.87 -9.02
C ASP A 183 -15.12 -5.54 -8.89
N ILE A 184 -14.52 -4.42 -9.31
CA ILE A 184 -15.19 -3.12 -9.36
C ILE A 184 -16.28 -3.10 -10.43
N LEU A 185 -15.97 -3.57 -11.64
CA LEU A 185 -16.93 -3.60 -12.77
C LEU A 185 -18.12 -4.52 -12.53
N GLU A 186 -17.94 -5.56 -11.71
CA GLU A 186 -19.01 -6.48 -11.31
C GLU A 186 -19.75 -6.02 -10.05
N GLY A 187 -19.37 -4.86 -9.48
CA GLY A 187 -19.99 -4.29 -8.29
C GLY A 187 -19.67 -5.05 -6.99
N ARG A 188 -18.71 -6.00 -7.04
CA ARG A 188 -18.21 -6.76 -5.89
C ARG A 188 -17.30 -5.91 -5.01
N LEU A 189 -16.57 -4.96 -5.59
CA LEU A 189 -15.69 -4.03 -4.88
C LEU A 189 -16.12 -2.57 -5.08
N SER A 190 -16.42 -1.88 -3.98
CA SER A 190 -16.66 -0.44 -3.90
C SER A 190 -16.52 0.01 -2.45
N VAL A 191 -16.49 1.32 -2.17
CA VAL A 191 -16.42 1.85 -0.80
C VAL A 191 -17.53 1.34 0.14
N ARG A 192 -18.65 0.85 -0.41
CA ARG A 192 -19.74 0.17 0.31
C ARG A 192 -19.33 -1.18 0.87
N ASN A 193 -18.63 -1.98 0.08
CA ASN A 193 -18.23 -3.36 0.41
C ASN A 193 -16.72 -3.45 0.71
N TYR A 194 -16.03 -2.31 0.75
CA TYR A 194 -14.61 -2.23 1.04
C TYR A 194 -14.39 -2.65 2.49
N GLY A 195 -13.88 -3.86 2.67
CA GLY A 195 -13.74 -4.53 3.97
C GLY A 195 -12.80 -3.79 4.91
N MET A 196 -13.34 -2.83 5.66
CA MET A 196 -12.68 -2.18 6.80
C MET A 196 -13.14 -2.79 8.13
N ASP A 197 -13.91 -3.87 8.06
CA ASP A 197 -14.39 -4.65 9.20
C ASP A 197 -13.25 -5.20 10.06
N CYS A 198 -12.08 -5.46 9.48
CA CYS A 198 -10.88 -5.89 10.19
C CYS A 198 -10.19 -4.77 10.99
N LEU A 199 -10.53 -3.52 10.72
CA LEU A 199 -10.04 -2.36 11.45
C LEU A 199 -11.03 -1.94 12.55
N SER A 200 -12.28 -2.39 12.46
CA SER A 200 -13.30 -2.12 13.47
C SER A 200 -12.93 -2.79 14.79
N PRO A 201 -12.79 -2.05 15.91
CA PRO A 201 -12.42 -2.62 17.21
C PRO A 201 -13.36 -3.73 17.70
N ALA A 202 -14.58 -3.82 17.12
CA ALA A 202 -15.66 -4.66 17.58
C ALA A 202 -15.66 -6.11 17.06
N LYS A 203 -14.91 -6.45 16.00
CA LYS A 203 -14.92 -7.82 15.42
C LYS A 203 -13.74 -8.71 15.82
N GLY A 204 -12.69 -8.15 16.43
CA GLY A 204 -11.52 -8.92 16.88
C GLY A 204 -11.77 -9.86 18.07
N ALA A 205 -12.93 -9.78 18.72
CA ALA A 205 -13.27 -10.58 19.90
C ALA A 205 -14.18 -11.79 19.62
N SER A 206 -14.90 -11.84 18.49
CA SER A 206 -15.95 -12.86 18.28
C SER A 206 -15.53 -14.10 17.50
N ASP A 207 -14.38 -14.08 16.81
CA ASP A 207 -13.94 -15.19 15.97
C ASP A 207 -12.87 -16.09 16.60
N VAL A 208 -12.35 -15.71 17.78
CA VAL A 208 -11.41 -16.56 18.55
C VAL A 208 -12.16 -17.56 19.43
N ASP A 209 -13.40 -17.26 19.82
CA ASP A 209 -14.16 -18.06 20.81
C ASP A 209 -14.98 -19.22 20.18
N LYS A 210 -14.76 -19.52 18.89
CA LYS A 210 -15.47 -20.60 18.17
C LYS A 210 -14.58 -21.76 17.72
N ARG A 211 -13.32 -21.80 18.15
CA ARG A 211 -12.40 -22.92 17.89
C ARG A 211 -11.98 -23.69 19.15
N GLU A 212 -12.71 -23.54 20.24
CA GLU A 212 -12.57 -24.39 21.43
C GLU A 212 -13.94 -24.89 21.89
N THR A 213 -14.53 -25.81 21.12
CA THR A 213 -15.45 -26.85 21.62
C THR A 213 -15.41 -28.04 20.69
#